data_AF-B5JUF4-F1
#
_entry.id   AF-B5JUF4-F1
#
_cell.length_a   1.000
_cell.length_b   1.000
_cell.length_c   1.000
_cell.angle_alpha   90.00
_cell.angle_beta   90.00
_cell.angle_gamma   90.00
#
_symmetry.space_group_name_H-M   'P 1'
#
loop_
_entity.id
_entity.type
_entity.pdbx_description
1 polymer ?
#
loop_
_entity_poly.entity_id
_entity_poly.type
_entity_poly.pdbx_seq_one_letter_code
_entity_poly.pdbx_strand_id
1 'polypeptide(L)'
;MGKACQFDFAPDLSSHSFRRGLSTSAARERVDFELIKKQGGWKSDSTVWEYIEEGQQFNNNASIILMEKMSLLLNAESLKKGK
;
A
#
# COMPACT_ATOMS: atom_id res chain seq x y z
N MET A 1 -9.09 -15.87 -14.38
CA MET A 1 -8.85 -14.55 -13.76
C MET A 1 -8.00 -13.68 -14.69
N GLY A 2 -6.68 -13.85 -14.81
CA GLY A 2 -5.82 -12.96 -15.63
C GLY A 2 -6.28 -12.74 -17.09
N LYS A 3 -6.67 -13.82 -17.80
CA LYS A 3 -7.25 -13.72 -19.16
C LYS A 3 -8.60 -12.97 -19.20
N ALA A 4 -9.42 -13.11 -18.17
CA ALA A 4 -10.72 -12.41 -18.08
C ALA A 4 -10.54 -10.91 -17.79
N CYS A 5 -9.47 -10.55 -17.08
CA CYS A 5 -9.07 -9.16 -16.83
C CYS A 5 -8.22 -8.57 -17.95
N GLN A 6 -8.01 -9.30 -19.06
CA GLN A 6 -7.23 -8.86 -20.23
C GLN A 6 -5.80 -8.42 -19.90
N PHE A 7 -5.16 -9.07 -18.91
CA PHE A 7 -3.76 -8.80 -18.63
C PHE A 7 -2.88 -9.41 -19.71
N ASP A 8 -2.08 -8.58 -20.36
CA ASP A 8 -1.03 -8.96 -21.32
C ASP A 8 0.12 -9.71 -20.63
N PHE A 9 0.34 -9.46 -19.34
CA PHE A 9 1.28 -10.18 -18.48
C PHE A 9 0.68 -11.39 -17.74
N ALA A 10 -0.52 -11.86 -18.12
CA ALA A 10 -1.16 -13.00 -17.43
C ALA A 10 -0.27 -14.26 -17.31
N PRO A 11 0.59 -14.62 -18.30
CA PRO A 11 1.52 -15.74 -18.16
C PRO A 11 2.59 -15.53 -17.07
N ASP A 12 2.96 -14.28 -16.79
CA ASP A 12 3.99 -13.91 -15.83
C ASP A 12 3.43 -13.70 -14.41
N LEU A 13 2.11 -13.64 -14.27
CA LEU A 13 1.45 -13.44 -13.00
C LEU A 13 1.49 -14.72 -12.14
N SER A 14 2.39 -14.74 -11.16
CA SER A 14 2.42 -15.80 -10.16
C SER A 14 1.23 -15.73 -9.20
N SER A 15 0.83 -16.88 -8.66
CA SER A 15 -0.18 -16.97 -7.59
C SER A 15 0.22 -16.16 -6.35
N HIS A 16 1.53 -16.00 -6.10
CA HIS A 16 2.02 -15.18 -4.99
C HIS A 16 1.76 -13.69 -5.26
N SER A 17 2.14 -13.19 -6.44
CA SER A 17 1.95 -11.79 -6.83
C SER A 17 0.47 -11.39 -6.80
N PHE A 18 -0.39 -12.27 -7.31
CA PHE A 18 -1.84 -12.04 -7.29
C PHE A 18 -2.39 -11.93 -5.85
N ARG A 19 -1.97 -12.85 -4.97
CA ARG A 19 -2.45 -12.87 -3.58
C ARG A 19 -1.94 -11.70 -2.74
N ARG A 20 -0.68 -11.30 -2.94
CA ARG A 20 -0.14 -10.06 -2.33
C ARG A 20 -0.92 -8.86 -2.82
N GLY A 21 -1.07 -8.70 -4.15
CA GLY A 21 -1.83 -7.61 -4.75
C GLY A 21 -3.28 -7.52 -4.26
N LEU A 22 -3.97 -8.66 -4.15
CA LEU A 22 -5.32 -8.75 -3.57
C LEU A 22 -5.34 -8.24 -2.12
N SER A 23 -4.47 -8.77 -1.27
CA SER A 23 -4.47 -8.48 0.17
C SER A 23 -4.13 -7.01 0.44
N THR A 24 -3.08 -6.49 -0.20
CA THR A 24 -2.68 -5.08 -0.10
C THR A 24 -3.76 -4.14 -0.62
N SER A 25 -4.38 -4.43 -1.77
CA SER A 25 -5.40 -3.55 -2.36
C SER A 25 -6.70 -3.57 -1.54
N ALA A 26 -7.16 -4.74 -1.10
CA ALA A 26 -8.37 -4.86 -0.29
C ALA A 26 -8.22 -4.17 1.08
N ALA A 27 -7.05 -4.30 1.72
CA ALA A 27 -6.79 -3.62 2.98
C ALA A 27 -6.73 -2.09 2.83
N ARG A 28 -6.22 -1.58 1.70
CA ARG A 28 -6.27 -0.13 1.39
C ARG A 28 -7.70 0.39 1.30
N GLU A 29 -8.62 -0.40 0.76
CA GLU A 29 -10.06 -0.09 0.69
C GLU A 29 -10.82 -0.41 1.99
N ARG A 30 -10.09 -0.73 3.08
CA ARG A 30 -10.64 -1.05 4.42
C ARG A 30 -11.62 -2.21 4.41
N VAL A 31 -11.43 -3.18 3.52
CA VAL A 31 -12.18 -4.45 3.54
C VAL A 31 -11.82 -5.22 4.81
N ASP A 32 -12.82 -5.87 5.41
CA ASP A 32 -12.64 -6.65 6.63
C ASP A 32 -11.60 -7.77 6.46
N PHE A 33 -10.75 -7.93 7.48
CA PHE A 33 -9.65 -8.89 7.46
C PHE A 33 -10.12 -10.33 7.19
N GLU A 34 -11.23 -10.76 7.81
CA GLU A 34 -11.74 -12.13 7.62
C GLU A 34 -12.23 -12.36 6.19
N LEU A 35 -12.76 -11.32 5.52
CA LEU A 35 -13.11 -11.40 4.11
C LEU A 35 -11.88 -11.51 3.21
N ILE A 36 -10.82 -10.74 3.50
CA ILE A 36 -9.54 -10.82 2.76
C ILE A 36 -8.92 -12.22 2.93
N LYS A 37 -8.85 -12.71 4.17
CA LYS A 37 -8.33 -14.03 4.51
C LYS A 37 -9.10 -15.14 3.81
N LYS A 38 -10.44 -15.09 3.88
CA LYS A 38 -11.34 -16.04 3.22
C LYS A 38 -11.17 -16.04 1.71
N GLN A 39 -11.12 -14.87 1.08
CA GLN A 39 -10.95 -14.76 -0.38
C GLN A 39 -9.59 -15.29 -0.85
N GLY A 40 -8.53 -15.07 -0.08
CA GLY A 40 -7.20 -15.59 -0.37
C GLY A 40 -7.01 -17.08 -0.07
N GLY A 41 -7.96 -17.70 0.64
CA GLY A 41 -7.87 -19.11 1.07
C GLY A 41 -6.74 -19.35 2.09
N TRP A 42 -6.44 -18.35 2.92
CA TRP A 42 -5.29 -18.38 3.82
C TRP A 42 -5.59 -19.15 5.10
N LYS A 43 -4.65 -20.03 5.48
CA LYS A 43 -4.70 -20.72 6.78
C LYS A 43 -4.09 -19.89 7.91
N SER A 44 -3.02 -19.14 7.60
CA SER A 44 -2.28 -18.35 8.58
C SER A 44 -2.65 -16.88 8.47
N ASP A 45 -2.93 -16.26 9.60
CA ASP A 45 -3.16 -14.80 9.68
C ASP A 45 -1.87 -14.03 9.43
N SER A 46 -0.74 -14.56 9.91
CA SER A 46 0.56 -13.89 9.78
C SER A 46 0.92 -13.57 8.33
N THR A 47 0.64 -14.51 7.41
CA THR A 47 0.92 -14.32 5.98
C THR A 47 0.05 -13.23 5.36
N VAL A 48 -1.20 -13.09 5.81
CA VAL A 48 -2.09 -12.03 5.32
C VAL A 48 -1.65 -10.68 5.87
N TRP A 49 -1.33 -10.63 7.16
CA TRP A 49 -0.83 -9.43 7.82
C TRP A 49 0.47 -8.93 7.21
N GLU A 50 1.42 -9.81 6.89
CA GLU A 50 2.68 -9.43 6.23
C GLU A 50 2.44 -8.65 4.93
N TYR A 51 1.53 -9.11 4.06
CA TYR A 51 1.20 -8.38 2.82
C TYR A 51 0.46 -7.06 3.07
N ILE A 52 -0.35 -6.98 4.13
CA ILE A 52 -1.07 -5.76 4.50
C ILE A 52 -0.07 -4.72 5.02
N GLU A 53 0.79 -5.12 5.96
CA GLU A 53 1.78 -4.25 6.60
C GLU A 53 2.82 -3.74 5.59
N GLU A 54 3.36 -4.61 4.73
CA GLU A 54 4.25 -4.21 3.62
C GLU A 54 3.58 -3.16 2.71
N GLY A 55 2.28 -3.33 2.45
CA GLY A 55 1.48 -2.41 1.65
C GLY A 55 1.20 -1.06 2.30
N GLN A 56 1.32 -0.99 3.63
CA GLN A 56 1.02 0.19 4.44
C GLN A 56 2.28 0.84 5.04
N GLN A 57 3.48 0.31 4.76
CA GLN A 57 4.74 0.80 5.33
C GLN A 57 4.99 2.31 5.14
N PHE A 58 4.43 2.91 4.10
CA PHE A 58 4.55 4.34 3.82
C PHE A 58 3.40 5.19 4.38
N ASN A 59 2.37 4.58 4.95
CA ASN A 59 1.29 5.31 5.60
C ASN A 59 1.74 5.84 6.95
N ASN A 60 1.42 7.11 7.24
CA ASN A 60 1.69 7.74 8.54
C ASN A 60 3.16 7.57 9.00
N ASN A 61 4.10 7.72 8.06
CA ASN A 61 5.52 7.53 8.33
C ASN A 61 6.20 8.83 8.80
N ALA A 62 7.34 8.69 9.47
CA ALA A 62 8.11 9.81 9.98
C ALA A 62 8.58 10.79 8.89
N SER A 63 8.90 10.29 7.70
CA SER A 63 9.37 11.11 6.58
C SER A 63 8.32 12.12 6.12
N ILE A 64 7.03 11.77 6.11
CA ILE A 64 5.94 12.69 5.77
C ILE A 64 5.95 13.89 6.73
N ILE A 65 5.99 13.62 8.04
CA ILE A 65 6.01 14.65 9.09
C ILE A 65 7.24 15.57 8.93
N LEU A 66 8.40 14.99 8.63
CA LEU A 66 9.64 15.75 8.44
C LEU A 66 9.58 16.62 7.17
N MET A 67 9.04 16.09 6.06
CA MET A 67 8.88 16.83 4.81
C MET A 67 7.91 18.01 4.95
N GLU A 68 6.80 17.83 5.67
CA GLU A 68 5.85 18.91 5.98
C GLU A 68 6.53 20.03 6.77
N LYS A 69 7.28 19.68 7.83
CA LYS A 69 8.05 20.67 8.61
C LYS A 69 9.10 21.38 7.76
N MET A 70 9.82 20.67 6.91
CA MET A 70 10.82 21.24 6.01
C MET A 70 10.17 22.23 5.03
N SER A 71 9.01 21.88 4.46
CA SER A 71 8.26 22.77 3.57
C SER A 71 7.87 24.08 4.27
N LEU A 72 7.37 24.01 5.52
CA LEU A 72 7.04 25.19 6.32
C LEU A 72 8.25 26.10 6.55
N LEU A 73 9.41 25.52 6.87
CA LEU A 73 10.65 26.28 7.10
C LEU A 73 11.13 26.99 5.82
N LEU A 74 11.13 26.28 4.69
CA LEU A 74 11.55 26.84 3.40
C LEU A 74 10.63 27.99 2.95
N ASN A 75 9.32 27.85 3.13
CA ASN A 75 8.34 28.89 2.80
C ASN A 75 8.50 30.12 3.71
N ALA A 76 8.75 29.91 5.01
CA ALA A 76 9.01 31.00 5.96
C ALA A 76 10.30 31.78 5.63
N GLU A 77 11.35 31.11 5.16
CA GLU A 77 12.58 31.78 4.72
C GLU A 77 12.40 32.56 3.40
N SER A 78 11.61 32.03 2.46
CA SER A 78 11.28 32.72 1.20
C SER A 78 10.57 34.07 1.46
N LEU A 79 9.61 34.10 2.38
CA LEU A 79 8.90 35.33 2.79
C LEU A 79 9.81 36.35 3.48
N LYS A 80 10.89 35.91 4.14
CA LYS A 80 11.87 36.80 4.78
C LYS A 80 12.84 37.44 3.79
N LYS A 81 13.14 36.77 2.67
CA LYS A 81 14.07 37.27 1.63
C LYS A 81 13.42 38.23 0.63
N GLY A 82 12.08 38.29 0.57
CA GLY A 82 11.32 39.18 -0.32
C GLY A 82 10.94 40.54 0.28
N LYS A 83 11.45 40.89 1.46
CA LYS A 83 11.40 42.22 2.09
C LYS A 83 12.80 42.81 2.13
#